data_AF-A0AAN7ZQV5-F1
#
_entry.id   AF-A0AAN7ZQV5-F1
#
_cell.length_a   1.000
_cell.length_b   1.000
_cell.length_c   1.000
_cell.angle_alpha   90.00
_cell.angle_beta   90.00
_cell.angle_gamma   90.00
#
_symmetry.space_group_name_H-M   'P 1'
#
loop_
_entity.id
_entity.type
_entity.pdbx_description
1 polymer ?
#
loop_
_entity_poly.entity_id
_entity_poly.type
_entity_poly.pdbx_seq_one_letter_code
_entity_poly.pdbx_strand_id
1 'polypeptide(L)'
;MKQSGVYEWFKKFKDGREDVQDDSRAGRPSSATADKNVDRVRTLLNSDRRLGVRLIAQELNLSKCFVHTIINDHLNMRKVCAKLAPKVLTEDEKERRRSICAELLERVQVEPDLLDSMITGDELWVFECDPETIRQSVK
;
A
#
# COMPACT_ATOMS: atom_id res chain seq x y z
N MET A 1 40.80 6.64 26.13
CA MET A 1 39.75 5.78 26.72
C MET A 1 39.92 5.82 28.23
N LYS A 2 38.84 6.01 29.02
CA LYS A 2 38.97 6.05 30.49
C LYS A 2 39.33 4.65 31.01
N GLN A 3 40.20 4.56 32.01
CA GLN A 3 40.60 3.26 32.61
C GLN A 3 39.39 2.42 33.03
N SER A 4 38.32 3.06 33.54
CA SER A 4 37.07 2.39 33.90
C SER A 4 36.42 1.61 32.76
N GLY A 5 36.42 2.15 31.53
CA GLY A 5 35.85 1.46 30.37
C GLY A 5 36.67 0.26 29.94
N VAL A 6 38.00 0.32 30.08
CA VAL A 6 38.90 -0.80 29.75
C VAL A 6 38.67 -1.97 30.70
N TYR A 7 38.53 -1.71 32.01
CA TYR A 7 38.24 -2.75 32.99
C TYR A 7 36.84 -3.38 32.80
N GLU A 8 35.84 -2.58 32.42
CA GLU A 8 34.49 -3.09 32.14
C GLU A 8 34.50 -4.04 30.93
N TRP A 9 35.14 -3.64 29.82
CA TRP A 9 35.26 -4.49 28.63
C TRP A 9 36.09 -5.75 28.90
N PHE A 10 37.21 -5.61 29.61
CA PHE A 10 38.03 -6.76 30.01
C PHE A 10 37.20 -7.79 30.82
N LYS A 11 36.38 -7.32 31.76
CA LYS A 11 35.47 -8.19 32.51
C LYS A 11 34.44 -8.85 31.61
N LYS A 12 33.78 -8.10 30.71
CA LYS A 12 32.78 -8.64 29.78
C LYS A 12 33.36 -9.74 28.87
N PHE A 13 34.57 -9.55 28.34
CA PHE A 13 35.25 -10.59 27.55
C PHE A 13 35.62 -11.81 28.38
N LYS A 14 36.08 -11.60 29.62
CA LYS A 14 36.38 -12.71 30.55
C LYS A 14 35.13 -13.50 30.93
N ASP A 15 33.98 -12.83 31.01
CA ASP A 15 32.69 -13.43 31.31
C ASP A 15 32.04 -14.07 30.06
N GLY A 16 32.75 -14.13 28.91
CA GLY A 16 32.35 -14.90 27.73
C GLY A 16 31.62 -14.11 26.64
N ARG A 17 31.54 -12.78 26.72
CA ARG A 17 31.04 -11.95 25.62
C ARG A 17 32.07 -11.94 24.49
N GLU A 18 31.68 -12.31 23.28
CA GLU A 18 32.54 -12.25 22.08
C GLU A 18 32.24 -11.04 21.18
N ASP A 19 31.07 -10.40 21.37
CA ASP A 19 30.61 -9.30 20.55
C ASP A 19 31.01 -7.92 21.13
N VAL A 20 31.43 -7.02 20.24
CA VAL A 20 31.84 -5.65 20.54
C VAL A 20 30.71 -4.65 20.30
N GLN A 21 29.60 -5.06 19.67
CA GLN A 21 28.42 -4.19 19.51
C GLN A 21 27.81 -3.85 20.86
N ASP A 22 27.14 -2.70 20.94
CA ASP A 22 26.41 -2.30 22.13
C ASP A 22 25.27 -3.29 22.43
N ASP A 23 25.06 -3.59 23.72
CA ASP A 23 23.88 -4.35 24.14
C ASP A 23 22.61 -3.59 23.79
N SER A 24 21.50 -4.32 23.64
CA SER A 24 20.18 -3.72 23.41
C SER A 24 19.89 -2.70 24.52
N ARG A 25 19.95 -1.42 24.16
CA ARG A 25 19.64 -0.32 25.08
C ARG A 25 18.13 -0.16 25.10
N ALA A 26 17.55 -0.12 26.31
CA ALA A 26 16.21 0.42 26.46
C ALA A 26 16.26 1.90 26.07
N GLY A 27 15.90 2.20 24.82
CA GLY A 27 15.72 3.57 24.38
C GLY A 27 14.60 4.26 25.15
N ARG A 28 14.34 5.54 24.87
CA ARG A 28 13.13 6.20 25.36
C ARG A 28 11.93 5.32 24.98
N PRO A 29 11.05 4.92 25.92
CA PRO A 29 9.85 4.19 25.54
C PRO A 29 9.12 5.05 24.52
N SER A 30 8.98 4.53 23.30
CA SER A 30 8.19 5.18 22.25
C SER A 30 6.73 5.00 22.66
N SER A 31 6.32 5.78 23.66
CA SER A 31 5.03 5.85 24.35
C SER A 31 4.26 4.52 24.45
N ALA A 32 3.88 4.10 25.66
CA ALA A 32 2.82 3.11 25.86
C ALA A 32 1.48 3.44 25.14
N THR A 33 1.38 4.61 24.49
CA THR A 33 0.33 5.07 23.57
C THR A 33 0.52 4.62 22.11
N ALA A 34 1.64 3.98 21.73
CA ALA A 34 1.96 3.62 20.35
C ALA A 34 0.93 2.63 19.77
N ASP A 35 0.67 1.52 20.46
CA ASP A 35 -0.28 0.50 19.99
C ASP A 35 -1.69 1.07 19.84
N LYS A 36 -2.16 1.83 20.85
CA LYS A 36 -3.46 2.52 20.78
C LYS A 36 -3.54 3.51 19.61
N ASN A 37 -2.47 4.25 19.33
CA ASN A 37 -2.45 5.19 18.21
C ASN A 37 -2.35 4.48 16.86
N VAL A 38 -1.62 3.36 16.78
CA VAL A 38 -1.56 2.49 15.60
C VAL A 38 -2.97 1.98 15.27
N ASP A 39 -3.72 1.50 16.27
CA ASP A 39 -5.09 1.02 16.07
C ASP A 39 -6.05 2.14 15.66
N ARG A 40 -5.90 3.36 16.22
CA ARG A 40 -6.69 4.53 15.80
C ARG A 40 -6.43 4.90 14.35
N VAL A 41 -5.16 4.94 13.93
CA VAL A 41 -4.78 5.21 12.52
C VAL A 41 -5.32 4.11 11.61
N ARG A 42 -5.19 2.84 12.00
CA ARG A 42 -5.71 1.69 11.25
C ARG A 42 -7.22 1.78 11.07
N THR A 43 -7.95 2.09 12.14
CA THR A 43 -9.42 2.22 12.12
C THR A 43 -9.85 3.32 11.15
N LEU A 44 -9.20 4.49 11.23
CA LEU A 44 -9.53 5.62 10.37
C LEU A 44 -9.24 5.33 8.88
N LEU A 45 -8.12 4.67 8.58
CA LEU A 45 -7.79 4.24 7.22
C LEU A 45 -8.74 3.16 6.69
N ASN A 46 -9.24 2.27 7.56
CA ASN A 46 -10.22 1.27 7.16
C ASN A 46 -11.60 1.87 6.86
N SER A 47 -11.97 2.99 7.52
CA SER A 47 -13.18 3.73 7.16
C SER A 47 -13.03 4.52 5.86
N ASP A 48 -11.89 5.20 5.65
CA ASP A 48 -11.60 5.89 4.40
C ASP A 48 -10.11 5.80 4.03
N ARG A 49 -9.82 4.96 3.03
CA ARG A 49 -8.46 4.73 2.51
C ARG A 49 -7.92 5.89 1.68
N ARG A 50 -8.74 6.91 1.38
CA ARG A 50 -8.33 8.09 0.59
C ARG A 50 -7.78 9.21 1.46
N LEU A 51 -7.86 9.08 2.78
CA LEU A 51 -7.36 10.09 3.71
C LEU A 51 -5.85 10.26 3.57
N GLY A 52 -5.43 11.52 3.44
CA GLY A 52 -4.02 11.88 3.45
C GLY A 52 -3.45 11.90 4.87
N VAL A 53 -2.14 11.69 4.99
CA VAL A 53 -1.39 11.73 6.26
C VAL A 53 -1.68 13.01 7.07
N ARG A 54 -1.84 14.17 6.40
CA ARG A 54 -2.15 15.44 7.06
C ARG A 54 -3.53 15.43 7.73
N LEU A 55 -4.54 14.90 7.05
CA LEU A 55 -5.91 14.84 7.59
C LEU A 55 -5.98 13.88 8.77
N ILE A 56 -5.34 12.71 8.65
CA ILE A 56 -5.24 11.73 9.75
C ILE A 56 -4.54 12.33 10.97
N ALA A 57 -3.45 13.07 10.75
CA ALA A 57 -2.73 13.75 11.82
C ALA A 57 -3.60 14.78 12.56
N GLN A 58 -4.39 15.57 11.82
CA GLN A 58 -5.33 16.53 12.38
C GLN A 58 -6.45 15.83 13.17
N GLU A 59 -7.07 14.82 12.58
CA GLU A 59 -8.19 14.08 13.19
C GLU A 59 -7.80 13.39 14.50
N LEU A 60 -6.59 12.80 14.54
CA LEU A 60 -6.12 12.05 15.70
C LEU A 60 -5.31 12.88 16.70
N ASN A 61 -5.09 14.16 16.39
CA ASN A 61 -4.20 15.08 17.10
C ASN A 61 -2.78 14.48 17.29
N LEU A 62 -2.22 13.99 16.19
CA LEU A 62 -0.89 13.38 16.13
C LEU A 62 0.02 14.20 15.22
N SER A 63 1.34 14.02 15.36
CA SER A 63 2.26 14.65 14.41
C SER A 63 2.21 13.94 13.06
N LYS A 64 2.32 14.72 11.97
CA LYS A 64 2.33 14.19 10.60
C LYS A 64 3.43 13.13 10.39
N CYS A 65 4.62 13.36 10.95
CA CYS A 65 5.74 12.42 10.86
C CYS A 65 5.42 11.11 11.57
N PHE A 66 4.80 11.17 12.75
CA PHE A 66 4.43 9.98 13.49
C PHE A 66 3.36 9.15 12.78
N VAL A 67 2.35 9.81 12.20
CA VAL A 67 1.35 9.11 11.36
C VAL A 67 2.00 8.45 10.15
N HIS A 68 2.96 9.12 9.50
CA HIS A 68 3.69 8.55 8.37
C HIS A 68 4.49 7.30 8.78
N THR A 69 5.21 7.34 9.91
CA THR A 69 5.88 6.18 10.51
C THR A 69 4.91 5.05 10.83
N ILE A 70 3.74 5.35 11.40
CA ILE A 70 2.71 4.33 11.65
C ILE A 70 2.28 3.65 10.34
N ILE A 71 1.96 4.44 9.30
CA ILE A 71 1.46 3.90 8.03
C ILE A 71 2.52 3.01 7.36
N ASN A 72 3.77 3.46 7.30
CA ASN A 72 4.82 2.73 6.59
C ASN A 72 5.43 1.60 7.43
N ASP A 73 5.78 1.85 8.69
CA ASP A 73 6.65 0.95 9.46
C ASP A 73 5.81 0.00 10.35
N HIS A 74 4.68 0.47 10.89
CA HIS A 74 3.84 -0.34 11.78
C HIS A 74 2.68 -1.03 11.05
N LEU A 75 2.08 -0.38 10.05
CA LEU A 75 0.98 -0.94 9.24
C LEU A 75 1.43 -1.53 7.91
N ASN A 76 2.68 -1.27 7.50
CA ASN A 76 3.25 -1.70 6.22
C ASN A 76 2.34 -1.37 5.01
N MET A 77 1.71 -0.21 5.05
CA MET A 77 0.82 0.28 4.00
C MET A 77 1.56 1.21 3.05
N ARG A 78 1.21 1.15 1.76
CA ARG A 78 1.73 2.06 0.73
C ARG A 78 0.61 2.80 0.04
N LYS A 79 0.88 4.04 -0.38
CA LYS A 79 -0.04 4.80 -1.22
C LYS A 79 -0.10 4.15 -2.60
N VAL A 80 -1.32 3.86 -3.06
CA VAL A 80 -1.60 3.39 -4.42
C VAL A 80 -2.49 4.42 -5.10
N CYS A 81 -2.21 4.72 -6.37
CA CYS A 81 -3.04 5.61 -7.16
C CYS A 81 -4.36 4.93 -7.51
N ALA A 82 -5.46 5.70 -7.51
CA ALA A 82 -6.74 5.20 -7.96
C ALA A 82 -6.67 4.83 -9.45
N LYS A 83 -7.36 3.74 -9.82
CA LYS A 83 -7.56 3.35 -11.22
C LYS A 83 -8.87 3.94 -11.72
N LEU A 84 -8.90 4.39 -12.97
CA LEU A 84 -10.12 4.81 -13.62
C LEU A 84 -10.99 3.59 -13.93
N ALA A 85 -12.28 3.69 -13.63
CA ALA A 85 -13.28 2.72 -14.04
C ALA A 85 -14.11 3.35 -15.19
N PRO A 86 -14.37 2.63 -16.30
CA PRO A 86 -15.12 3.18 -17.43
C PRO A 86 -16.52 3.67 -17.07
N LYS A 87 -17.16 3.01 -16.10
CA LYS A 87 -18.53 3.31 -15.66
C LYS A 87 -18.73 2.93 -14.18
N VAL A 88 -19.54 3.71 -13.48
CA VAL A 88 -20.11 3.30 -12.18
C VAL A 88 -21.31 2.41 -12.45
N LEU A 89 -21.19 1.13 -12.11
CA LEU A 89 -22.23 0.13 -12.36
C LEU A 89 -23.34 0.16 -11.31
N THR A 90 -24.59 -0.04 -11.75
CA THR A 90 -25.72 -0.33 -10.85
C THR A 90 -25.62 -1.74 -10.27
N GLU A 91 -26.37 -2.05 -9.22
CA GLU A 91 -26.38 -3.41 -8.65
C GLU A 91 -26.90 -4.45 -9.65
N ASP A 92 -27.95 -4.12 -10.41
CA ASP A 92 -28.48 -5.00 -11.45
C ASP A 92 -27.46 -5.26 -12.57
N GLU A 93 -26.69 -4.24 -12.98
CA GLU A 93 -25.61 -4.40 -13.96
C GLU A 93 -24.48 -5.28 -13.43
N LYS A 94 -24.14 -5.18 -12.13
CA LYS A 94 -23.14 -6.04 -11.51
C LYS A 94 -23.63 -7.49 -11.46
N GLU A 95 -24.88 -7.71 -11.09
CA GLU A 95 -25.45 -9.06 -11.01
C GLU A 95 -25.52 -9.70 -12.40
N ARG A 96 -26.03 -8.97 -13.40
CA ARG A 96 -26.05 -9.45 -14.78
C ARG A 96 -24.66 -9.81 -15.29
N ARG A 97 -23.65 -8.97 -15.02
CA ARG A 97 -22.26 -9.27 -15.40
C ARG A 97 -21.72 -10.52 -14.69
N ARG A 98 -21.98 -10.68 -13.38
CA ARG A 98 -21.56 -11.87 -12.62
C ARG A 98 -22.19 -13.14 -13.18
N SER A 99 -23.51 -13.12 -13.41
CA SER A 99 -24.26 -14.26 -13.95
C SER A 99 -23.74 -14.69 -15.32
N ILE A 100 -23.54 -13.75 -16.25
CA ILE A 100 -22.97 -14.05 -17.58
C ILE A 100 -21.55 -14.62 -17.45
N CYS A 101 -20.71 -14.04 -16.60
CA CYS A 101 -19.35 -14.55 -16.40
C CYS A 101 -19.34 -15.97 -15.81
N ALA A 102 -20.27 -16.29 -14.89
CA ALA A 102 -20.38 -17.62 -14.31
C ALA A 102 -20.80 -18.67 -15.36
N GLU A 103 -21.82 -18.36 -16.17
CA GLU A 103 -22.28 -19.22 -17.26
C GLU A 103 -21.16 -19.45 -18.30
N LEU A 104 -20.46 -18.39 -18.70
CA LEU A 104 -19.33 -18.50 -19.62
C LEU A 104 -18.20 -19.35 -19.05
N LEU A 105 -17.93 -19.23 -17.74
CA LEU A 105 -16.89 -20.02 -17.07
C LEU A 105 -17.25 -21.51 -17.05
N GLU A 106 -18.49 -21.87 -16.72
CA GLU A 106 -18.97 -23.24 -16.78
C GLU A 106 -18.86 -23.81 -18.19
N ARG A 107 -19.24 -23.01 -19.19
CA ARG A 107 -19.18 -23.43 -20.59
C ARG A 107 -17.75 -23.72 -21.07
N VAL A 108 -16.79 -22.88 -20.69
CA VAL A 108 -15.36 -23.11 -20.99
C VAL A 108 -14.82 -24.37 -20.29
N GLN A 109 -15.36 -24.74 -19.13
CA GLN A 109 -14.96 -25.97 -18.44
C GLN A 109 -15.52 -27.23 -19.13
N VAL A 110 -16.72 -27.14 -19.69
CA VAL A 110 -17.37 -28.25 -20.43
C VAL A 110 -16.77 -28.41 -21.82
N GLU A 111 -16.45 -27.29 -22.49
CA GLU A 111 -15.91 -27.25 -23.84
C GLU A 111 -14.58 -26.47 -23.83
N PRO A 112 -13.44 -27.14 -23.57
CA PRO A 112 -12.13 -26.49 -23.48
C PRO A 112 -11.71 -25.76 -24.77
N ASP A 113 -12.13 -26.28 -25.92
CA ASP A 113 -11.79 -25.74 -27.24
C ASP A 113 -12.73 -24.60 -27.68
N LEU A 114 -13.68 -24.19 -26.84
CA LEU A 114 -14.67 -23.15 -27.15
C LEU A 114 -14.02 -21.86 -27.64
N LEU A 115 -12.90 -21.47 -27.01
CA LEU A 115 -12.20 -20.23 -27.34
C LEU A 115 -11.54 -20.26 -28.73
N ASP A 116 -11.20 -21.45 -29.25
CA ASP A 116 -10.60 -21.59 -30.59
C ASP A 116 -11.62 -21.29 -31.69
N SER A 117 -12.92 -21.43 -31.40
CA SER A 117 -14.02 -21.13 -32.32
C SER A 117 -14.56 -19.70 -32.19
N MET A 118 -14.12 -18.94 -31.18
CA MET A 118 -14.71 -17.64 -30.86
C MET A 118 -14.11 -16.52 -31.70
N ILE A 119 -14.96 -15.78 -32.41
CA ILE A 119 -14.58 -14.58 -33.17
C ILE A 119 -15.18 -13.36 -32.47
N THR A 120 -14.36 -12.38 -32.12
CA THR A 120 -14.78 -11.11 -31.50
C THR A 120 -14.36 -9.92 -32.35
N GLY A 121 -15.14 -8.84 -32.36
CA GLY A 121 -14.79 -7.58 -32.97
C GLY A 121 -15.28 -6.40 -32.13
N ASP A 122 -14.53 -5.31 -32.14
CA ASP A 122 -14.90 -4.03 -31.53
C ASP A 122 -14.29 -2.90 -32.38
N GLU A 123 -14.83 -1.69 -32.25
CA GLU A 123 -14.40 -0.52 -33.02
C GLU A 123 -13.58 0.42 -32.14
N LEU A 124 -12.45 0.92 -32.67
CA LEU A 124 -11.61 1.91 -32.00
C LEU A 124 -11.47 3.14 -32.88
N TRP A 125 -11.71 4.31 -32.30
CA TRP A 125 -11.41 5.59 -32.94
C TRP A 125 -9.89 5.77 -33.08
N VAL A 126 -9.42 5.93 -34.32
CA VAL A 126 -8.05 6.31 -34.62
C VAL A 126 -8.06 7.78 -35.00
N PHE A 127 -7.45 8.61 -34.16
CA PHE A 127 -7.30 10.03 -34.45
C PHE A 127 -6.17 10.23 -35.45
N GLU A 128 -6.45 10.98 -36.52
CA GLU A 128 -5.43 11.47 -37.43
C GLU A 128 -4.67 12.61 -36.74
N CYS A 129 -3.43 12.35 -36.37
CA CYS A 129 -2.55 13.35 -35.78
C CYS A 129 -1.75 14.06 -36.87
N ASP A 130 -2.17 15.27 -37.24
CA ASP A 130 -1.34 16.17 -38.04
C ASP A 130 -0.17 16.73 -37.19
N PRO A 131 1.09 16.46 -37.57
CA PRO A 131 2.25 16.96 -36.84
C PRO A 131 2.35 18.49 -36.77
N GLU A 132 1.73 19.26 -37.68
CA GLU A 132 1.69 20.74 -37.59
C GLU A 132 0.77 21.21 -36.46
N THR A 133 -0.41 20.59 -36.34
CA THR A 133 -1.38 20.87 -35.28
C THR A 133 -0.83 20.53 -33.87
N ILE A 134 -0.05 19.46 -33.74
CA ILE A 134 0.63 19.10 -32.47
C ILE A 134 1.63 20.19 -32.06
N ARG A 135 2.43 20.71 -33.00
CA ARG A 135 3.40 21.78 -32.71
C ARG A 135 2.76 23.08 -32.25
N GLN A 136 1.54 23.38 -32.73
CA GLN A 136 0.79 24.56 -32.30
C GLN A 136 0.17 24.40 -30.91
N SER A 137 -0.13 23.16 -30.50
CA SER A 137 -0.79 22.82 -29.23
C SER A 137 0.17 22.74 -28.03
N VAL A 138 1.48 22.72 -28.27
CA VAL A 138 2.54 22.60 -27.24
C VAL A 138 3.08 23.99 -26.80
N LYS A 139 2.38 25.08 -27.12
CA LYS A 139 2.63 26.41 -26.58
C LYS A 139 1.73 26.69 -25.37
#